data_AF-A0A959AE45-F1
#
_entry.id   AF-A0A959AE45-F1
#
_cell.length_a   1.000
_cell.length_b   1.000
_cell.length_c   1.000
_cell.angle_alpha   90.00
_cell.angle_beta   90.00
_cell.angle_gamma   90.00
#
_symmetry.space_group_name_H-M   'P 1'
#
loop_
_entity.id
_entity.type
_entity.pdbx_description
1 polymer ?
#
loop_
_entity_poly.entity_id
_entity_poly.type
_entity_poly.pdbx_seq_one_letter_code
_entity_poly.pdbx_strand_id
1 'polypeptide(L)'
;MKRRNLIQRYLLLFLGIIYAAHSTAQVAINQDNSNPDPSAMLDVKSADKGVLVPRMTSPQRTAVASPAVGLLVFDTDTESFWFRDSTAWVEIRGGNAFSQGLLLGEDCFIITTLDANFDAQSLNDDDTSVDPNQWQSFTAENSGYLTSVEIKTFEGLGSGELFSNGTFKVFQGQGTSGPLLYEAFINETWGTGWHSVSIPFDSSIYISAGSVYTINFINQEDFIWYEYDDSDNVYSGGMSSGGPNSDFSFKIHLSTC
;
A
#
# COMPACT_ATOMS: atom_id res chain seq x y z
N MET A 1 18.54 25.09 71.63
CA MET A 1 17.27 25.07 70.87
C MET A 1 17.25 25.95 69.61
N LYS A 2 17.67 27.24 69.64
CA LYS A 2 17.55 28.17 68.48
C LYS A 2 18.26 27.72 67.17
N ARG A 3 19.44 27.09 67.23
CA ARG A 3 20.19 26.65 66.02
C ARG A 3 19.55 25.45 65.29
N ARG A 4 18.88 24.54 66.00
CA ARG A 4 18.17 23.38 65.41
C ARG A 4 16.96 23.82 64.58
N ASN A 5 16.23 24.82 65.08
CA ASN A 5 15.07 25.39 64.40
C ASN A 5 15.46 26.23 63.16
N LEU A 6 16.69 26.76 63.12
CA LEU A 6 17.20 27.51 61.98
C LEU A 6 17.62 26.58 60.83
N ILE A 7 18.35 25.50 61.13
CA ILE A 7 18.74 24.48 60.12
C ILE A 7 17.49 23.80 59.53
N GLN A 8 16.48 23.49 60.35
CA GLN A 8 15.23 22.90 59.88
C GLN A 8 14.47 23.80 58.90
N ARG A 9 14.51 25.13 59.08
CA ARG A 9 13.89 26.09 58.14
C ARG A 9 14.62 26.15 56.80
N TYR A 10 15.95 26.15 56.82
CA TYR A 10 16.74 26.10 55.59
C TYR A 10 16.56 24.78 54.83
N LEU A 11 16.45 23.65 55.54
CA LEU A 11 16.19 22.36 54.93
C LEU A 11 14.81 22.30 54.26
N LEU A 12 13.77 22.83 54.92
CA LEU A 12 12.41 22.89 54.35
C LEU A 12 12.35 23.82 53.11
N LEU A 13 13.07 24.95 53.13
CA LEU A 13 13.20 25.82 51.96
C LEU A 13 13.92 25.13 50.80
N PHE A 14 15.02 24.43 51.09
CA PHE A 14 15.78 23.69 50.08
C PHE A 14 14.95 22.54 49.45
N LEU A 15 14.22 21.78 50.27
CA LEU A 15 13.29 20.75 49.79
C LEU A 15 12.14 21.35 48.96
N GLY A 16 11.60 22.51 49.34
CA GLY A 16 10.59 23.22 48.56
C GLY A 16 11.11 23.69 47.19
N ILE A 17 12.37 24.13 47.11
CA ILE A 17 13.02 24.53 45.84
C ILE A 17 13.26 23.32 44.93
N ILE A 18 13.70 22.17 45.49
CA ILE A 18 13.88 20.93 44.73
C ILE A 18 12.55 20.42 44.16
N TYR A 19 11.46 20.49 44.95
CA TYR A 19 10.14 20.06 44.49
C TYR A 19 9.60 20.94 43.34
N ALA A 20 9.82 22.26 43.40
CA ALA A 20 9.44 23.18 42.34
C ALA A 20 10.27 23.02 41.05
N ALA A 21 11.46 22.42 41.12
CA ALA A 21 12.32 22.18 39.96
C ALA A 21 11.90 20.97 39.10
N HIS A 22 10.89 20.20 39.52
CA HIS A 22 10.39 19.00 38.83
C HIS A 22 9.00 19.17 38.22
N SER A 23 8.49 20.39 38.05
CA SER A 23 7.25 20.60 37.30
C SER A 23 7.50 20.38 35.80
N THR A 24 6.91 19.31 35.25
CA THR A 24 6.78 19.14 33.81
C THR A 24 5.71 20.10 33.31
N ALA A 25 6.11 21.16 32.61
CA ALA A 25 5.16 22.08 31.98
C ALA A 25 4.77 21.53 30.59
N GLN A 26 3.76 20.68 30.53
CA GLN A 26 3.08 20.36 29.27
C GLN A 26 2.03 21.44 28.99
N VAL A 27 1.89 21.84 27.73
CA VAL A 27 0.87 22.80 27.32
C VAL A 27 -0.34 22.03 26.81
N ALA A 28 -1.44 22.08 27.56
CA ALA A 28 -2.73 21.59 27.12
C ALA A 28 -3.64 22.76 26.77
N ILE A 29 -4.31 22.70 25.61
CA ILE A 29 -5.34 23.65 25.19
C ILE A 29 -6.62 22.85 24.95
N ASN A 30 -7.49 22.81 25.97
CA ASN A 30 -8.76 22.09 25.92
C ASN A 30 -9.82 22.79 26.80
N GLN A 31 -11.08 22.35 26.71
CA GLN A 31 -12.21 22.90 27.48
C GLN A 31 -12.70 21.94 28.58
N ASP A 32 -12.21 20.70 28.61
CA ASP A 32 -12.69 19.63 29.48
C ASP A 32 -11.75 19.31 30.65
N ASN A 33 -10.64 20.06 30.78
CA ASN A 33 -9.58 19.85 31.77
C ASN A 33 -8.97 18.43 31.70
N SER A 34 -9.02 17.79 30.54
CA SER A 34 -8.30 16.53 30.34
C SER A 34 -6.78 16.76 30.47
N ASN A 35 -6.09 15.79 31.08
CA ASN A 35 -4.64 15.81 31.13
C ASN A 35 -4.09 15.68 29.69
N PRO A 36 -3.03 16.43 29.33
CA PRO A 36 -2.37 16.24 28.05
C PRO A 36 -1.77 14.83 27.96
N ASP A 37 -1.62 14.33 26.73
CA ASP A 37 -0.93 13.07 26.49
C ASP A 37 0.51 13.13 27.05
N PRO A 38 1.01 12.10 27.77
CA PRO A 38 2.36 12.09 28.34
C PRO A 38 3.49 12.23 27.31
N SER A 39 3.23 11.92 26.04
CA SER A 39 4.18 12.04 24.93
C SER A 39 4.16 13.41 24.24
N ALA A 40 3.17 14.26 24.54
CA ALA A 40 2.99 15.55 23.89
C ALA A 40 3.58 16.71 24.72
N MET A 41 4.31 17.60 24.05
CA MET A 41 4.69 18.91 24.63
C MET A 41 3.56 19.94 24.47
N LEU A 42 2.80 19.84 23.38
CA LEU A 42 1.60 20.61 23.09
C LEU A 42 0.47 19.64 22.72
N ASP A 43 -0.60 19.65 23.50
CA ASP A 43 -1.82 18.87 23.24
C ASP A 43 -3.01 19.83 23.07
N VAL A 44 -3.68 19.75 21.92
CA VAL A 44 -4.85 20.60 21.61
C VAL A 44 -6.04 19.69 21.38
N LYS A 45 -7.05 19.81 22.25
CA LYS A 45 -8.29 19.02 22.17
C LYS A 45 -9.50 19.95 22.03
N SER A 46 -10.22 19.78 20.93
CA SER A 46 -11.47 20.48 20.65
C SER A 46 -12.36 19.60 19.79
N ALA A 47 -13.68 19.73 19.95
CA ALA A 47 -14.66 19.04 19.11
C ALA A 47 -14.97 19.81 17.81
N ASP A 48 -14.66 21.11 17.76
CA ASP A 48 -15.13 22.05 16.74
C ASP A 48 -14.08 23.07 16.27
N LYS A 49 -12.86 23.05 16.82
CA LYS A 49 -11.74 23.95 16.47
C LYS A 49 -10.50 23.16 16.09
N GLY A 50 -9.67 23.75 15.25
CA GLY A 50 -8.36 23.21 14.85
C GLY A 50 -7.19 24.11 15.26
N VAL A 51 -6.00 23.79 14.74
CA VAL A 51 -4.78 24.57 14.92
C VAL A 51 -4.39 25.19 13.58
N LEU A 52 -4.15 26.51 13.57
CA LEU A 52 -3.48 27.16 12.46
C LEU A 52 -1.97 27.17 12.72
N VAL A 53 -1.22 26.50 11.85
CA VAL A 53 0.25 26.62 11.77
C VAL A 53 0.65 27.94 11.10
N PRO A 54 1.93 28.36 11.14
CA PRO A 54 2.38 29.54 10.40
C PRO A 54 1.95 29.51 8.93
N ARG A 55 1.28 30.57 8.48
CA ARG A 55 0.78 30.73 7.11
C ARG A 55 1.66 31.72 6.36
N MET A 56 2.10 31.36 5.16
CA MET A 56 3.02 32.16 4.36
C MET A 56 2.89 31.86 2.86
N THR A 57 3.36 32.74 1.99
CA THR A 57 3.41 32.50 0.54
C THR A 57 4.56 31.55 0.16
N SER A 58 4.58 31.00 -1.05
CA SER A 58 5.66 30.12 -1.50
C SER A 58 7.04 30.80 -1.46
N PRO A 59 7.19 32.08 -1.89
CA PRO A 59 8.45 32.81 -1.72
C PRO A 59 8.85 32.99 -0.25
N GLN A 60 7.90 33.20 0.65
CA GLN A 60 8.19 33.35 2.08
C GLN A 60 8.63 32.02 2.71
N ARG A 61 7.98 30.90 2.35
CA ARG A 61 8.39 29.55 2.79
C ARG A 61 9.81 29.22 2.38
N THR A 62 10.12 29.43 1.09
CA THR A 62 11.45 29.12 0.55
C THR A 62 12.53 30.07 1.06
N ALA A 63 12.16 31.28 1.50
CA ALA A 63 13.06 32.24 2.13
C ALA A 63 13.31 32.01 3.63
N VAL A 64 12.66 31.03 4.28
CA VAL A 64 12.97 30.68 5.68
C VAL A 64 14.43 30.23 5.76
N ALA A 65 15.26 30.97 6.51
CA ALA A 65 16.67 30.66 6.65
C ALA A 65 16.88 29.48 7.62
N SER A 66 17.64 28.47 7.18
CA SER A 66 17.95 27.27 7.97
C SER A 66 16.71 26.63 8.66
N PRO A 67 15.67 26.27 7.90
CA PRO A 67 14.46 25.66 8.47
C PRO A 67 14.81 24.33 9.15
N ALA A 68 14.26 24.09 10.33
CA ALA A 68 14.45 22.84 11.04
C ALA A 68 13.75 21.68 10.30
N VAL A 69 14.37 20.49 10.30
CA VAL A 69 13.71 19.26 9.84
C VAL A 69 12.46 19.02 10.69
N GLY A 70 11.34 18.73 10.03
CA GLY A 70 10.01 18.60 10.63
C GLY A 70 9.23 19.91 10.79
N LEU A 71 9.77 21.06 10.34
CA LEU A 71 9.04 22.34 10.40
C LEU A 71 7.80 22.29 9.48
N LEU A 72 6.61 22.41 10.06
CA LEU A 72 5.32 22.41 9.36
C LEU A 72 4.80 23.84 9.15
N VAL A 73 4.36 24.14 7.93
CA VAL A 73 3.74 25.42 7.54
C VAL A 73 2.54 25.19 6.63
N PHE A 74 1.71 26.21 6.49
CA PHE A 74 0.66 26.24 5.47
C PHE A 74 1.05 27.28 4.41
N ASP A 75 1.21 26.83 3.17
CA ASP A 75 1.48 27.72 2.04
C ASP A 75 0.17 28.26 1.47
N THR A 76 0.02 29.57 1.46
CA THR A 76 -1.19 30.26 0.99
C THR A 76 -1.31 30.35 -0.52
N ASP A 77 -0.21 30.20 -1.27
CA ASP A 77 -0.24 30.23 -2.74
C ASP A 77 -0.66 28.87 -3.30
N THR A 78 -0.20 27.77 -2.68
CA THR A 78 -0.58 26.40 -3.07
C THR A 78 -1.80 25.87 -2.32
N GLU A 79 -2.28 26.62 -1.31
CA GLU A 79 -3.39 26.26 -0.44
C GLU A 79 -3.22 24.88 0.23
N SER A 80 -1.99 24.53 0.59
CA SER A 80 -1.63 23.20 1.11
C SER A 80 -0.62 23.26 2.25
N PHE A 81 -0.56 22.18 3.03
CA PHE A 81 0.47 22.04 4.06
C PHE A 81 1.80 21.65 3.44
N TRP A 82 2.89 22.16 4.01
CA TRP A 82 4.25 21.79 3.62
C TRP A 82 5.09 21.57 4.86
N PHE A 83 5.98 20.58 4.83
CA PHE A 83 6.98 20.39 5.87
C PHE A 83 8.40 20.41 5.31
N ARG A 84 9.37 20.78 6.14
CA ARG A 84 10.80 20.69 5.79
C ARG A 84 11.31 19.28 6.12
N ASP A 85 11.72 18.50 5.13
CA ASP A 85 12.40 17.21 5.37
C ASP A 85 13.92 17.44 5.65
N SER A 86 14.80 16.48 5.38
CA SER A 86 16.25 16.72 5.48
C SER A 86 16.84 17.56 4.32
N THR A 87 16.20 17.57 3.14
CA THR A 87 16.77 18.12 1.89
C THR A 87 16.01 19.30 1.26
N ALA A 88 14.68 19.24 1.16
CA ALA A 88 13.79 20.25 0.58
C ALA A 88 12.50 20.53 1.41
N TRP A 89 11.65 21.39 0.84
CA TRP A 89 10.26 21.53 1.29
C TRP A 89 9.43 20.47 0.57
N VAL A 90 8.60 19.74 1.31
CA VAL A 90 7.72 18.67 0.80
C VAL A 90 6.26 19.05 1.03
N GLU A 91 5.44 18.91 0.00
CA GLU A 91 4.02 19.22 0.04
C GLU A 91 3.23 18.04 0.61
N ILE A 92 2.30 18.31 1.52
CA ILE A 92 1.32 17.35 2.04
C ILE A 92 0.00 17.60 1.32
N ARG A 93 -0.25 16.85 0.24
CA ARG A 93 -1.54 16.86 -0.45
C ARG A 93 -2.44 15.77 0.12
N GLY A 94 -3.65 16.13 0.53
CA GLY A 94 -4.68 15.16 0.87
C GLY A 94 -5.52 14.81 -0.36
N GLY A 95 -5.52 13.54 -0.78
CA GLY A 95 -6.62 13.00 -1.57
C GLY A 95 -6.26 12.01 -2.68
N ASN A 96 -7.16 11.03 -2.83
CA ASN A 96 -7.36 10.16 -4.00
C ASN A 96 -7.56 11.00 -5.28
N ALA A 97 -6.47 11.37 -5.95
CA ALA A 97 -6.49 11.94 -7.29
C ALA A 97 -5.13 11.75 -7.97
N PHE A 98 -4.86 10.55 -8.45
CA PHE A 98 -3.84 10.36 -9.49
C PHE A 98 -4.49 10.55 -10.85
N SER A 99 -4.61 11.82 -11.26
CA SER A 99 -4.61 12.16 -12.67
C SER A 99 -3.44 13.09 -12.92
N GLN A 100 -2.60 12.69 -13.88
CA GLN A 100 -1.47 13.40 -14.45
C GLN A 100 -0.21 13.39 -13.59
N GLY A 101 0.74 12.54 -14.02
CA GLY A 101 2.04 12.37 -13.41
C GLY A 101 2.88 13.64 -13.40
N LEU A 102 3.70 13.75 -12.37
CA LEU A 102 4.89 14.59 -12.40
C LEU A 102 5.98 13.88 -11.59
N LEU A 103 7.02 13.51 -12.33
CA LEU A 103 8.29 12.99 -11.86
C LEU A 103 8.93 14.01 -10.92
N LEU A 104 9.17 13.66 -9.66
CA LEU A 104 10.37 14.04 -8.91
C LEU A 104 10.62 13.02 -7.81
N GLY A 105 11.80 12.39 -7.91
CA GLY A 105 12.60 11.68 -6.90
C GLY A 105 11.96 11.18 -5.61
N GLU A 106 12.25 9.91 -5.33
CA GLU A 106 12.33 9.36 -3.97
C GLU A 106 11.01 9.43 -3.20
N ASP A 107 10.03 8.66 -3.67
CA ASP A 107 9.09 7.99 -2.77
C ASP A 107 8.59 6.73 -3.45
N CYS A 108 8.40 5.69 -2.65
CA CYS A 108 7.95 4.39 -3.10
C CYS A 108 6.66 4.52 -3.92
N PHE A 109 6.79 4.42 -5.24
CA PHE A 109 5.71 4.56 -6.17
C PHE A 109 5.16 3.18 -6.50
N ILE A 110 3.96 2.90 -6.02
CA ILE A 110 3.08 1.91 -6.67
C ILE A 110 2.63 2.56 -7.99
N ILE A 111 3.40 2.32 -9.04
CA ILE A 111 2.94 2.39 -10.42
C ILE A 111 3.17 0.98 -10.94
N THR A 112 2.21 0.26 -11.48
CA THR A 112 0.97 0.59 -12.19
C THR A 112 0.16 -0.72 -12.12
N THR A 113 -1.15 -0.73 -12.39
CA THR A 113 -1.63 -1.83 -13.24
C THR A 113 -0.78 -1.74 -14.50
N LEU A 114 0.31 -2.51 -14.56
CA LEU A 114 0.98 -2.71 -15.82
C LEU A 114 0.09 -3.71 -16.54
N ASP A 115 -0.98 -3.17 -17.11
CA ASP A 115 -1.79 -3.88 -18.07
C ASP A 115 -0.81 -4.37 -19.14
N ALA A 116 -0.56 -5.67 -19.19
CA ALA A 116 -0.39 -6.31 -20.48
C ALA A 116 -1.72 -6.00 -21.21
N ASN A 117 -1.74 -4.89 -21.95
CA ASN A 117 -2.87 -4.33 -22.70
C ASN A 117 -4.27 -4.62 -22.15
N PHE A 118 -4.86 -3.65 -21.44
CA PHE A 118 -6.30 -3.57 -21.34
C PHE A 118 -6.85 -3.14 -22.71
N ASP A 119 -7.13 -4.10 -23.60
CA ASP A 119 -8.26 -3.95 -24.52
C ASP A 119 -9.41 -4.76 -23.94
N ALA A 120 -10.39 -4.06 -23.39
CA ALA A 120 -11.64 -4.67 -23.01
C ALA A 120 -12.39 -5.04 -24.30
N GLN A 121 -12.24 -6.28 -24.77
CA GLN A 121 -13.21 -6.88 -25.68
C GLN A 121 -13.78 -8.15 -25.07
N SER A 122 -15.09 -8.09 -24.78
CA SER A 122 -15.88 -9.25 -24.37
C SER A 122 -15.85 -10.30 -25.48
N LEU A 123 -15.44 -11.54 -25.20
CA LEU A 123 -15.59 -12.62 -26.19
C LEU A 123 -15.96 -13.96 -25.52
N ASN A 124 -16.61 -14.80 -26.33
CA ASN A 124 -17.57 -15.84 -25.98
C ASN A 124 -17.03 -17.03 -25.18
N ASP A 125 -17.77 -17.30 -24.10
CA ASP A 125 -18.10 -18.58 -23.47
C ASP A 125 -18.33 -19.72 -24.49
N ASP A 126 -17.44 -20.74 -24.58
CA ASP A 126 -17.76 -22.17 -24.83
C ASP A 126 -16.49 -23.07 -24.95
N ASP A 127 -15.62 -23.14 -23.93
CA ASP A 127 -14.70 -24.30 -23.80
C ASP A 127 -14.92 -25.00 -22.45
N THR A 128 -15.45 -26.23 -22.54
CA THR A 128 -16.02 -27.01 -21.44
C THR A 128 -15.02 -27.94 -20.75
N SER A 129 -13.71 -27.77 -21.00
CA SER A 129 -12.68 -28.62 -20.37
C SER A 129 -11.62 -27.81 -19.62
N VAL A 130 -11.84 -27.59 -18.32
CA VAL A 130 -10.86 -26.88 -17.47
C VAL A 130 -10.01 -27.91 -16.73
N ASP A 131 -8.77 -28.14 -17.21
CA ASP A 131 -7.75 -28.86 -16.43
C ASP A 131 -7.55 -28.11 -15.10
N PRO A 132 -7.60 -28.77 -13.93
CA PRO A 132 -7.47 -28.12 -12.63
C PRO A 132 -6.11 -27.45 -12.42
N ASN A 133 -5.12 -27.69 -13.28
CA ASN A 133 -3.77 -27.14 -13.23
C ASN A 133 -3.51 -26.21 -14.42
N GLN A 134 -4.02 -24.97 -14.34
CA GLN A 134 -3.83 -23.96 -15.40
C GLN A 134 -2.62 -23.09 -15.13
N TRP A 135 -1.92 -22.68 -16.18
CA TRP A 135 -0.84 -21.71 -16.07
C TRP A 135 -0.80 -20.77 -17.27
N GLN A 136 -0.29 -19.58 -17.03
CA GLN A 136 -0.05 -18.56 -18.06
C GLN A 136 1.32 -17.95 -17.85
N SER A 137 2.14 -17.98 -18.89
CA SER A 137 3.40 -17.25 -18.91
C SER A 137 3.27 -15.87 -19.53
N PHE A 138 4.13 -14.95 -19.10
CA PHE A 138 4.21 -13.60 -19.63
C PHE A 138 5.67 -13.13 -19.60
N THR A 139 6.06 -12.27 -20.53
CA THR A 139 7.32 -11.52 -20.43
C THR A 139 7.07 -10.27 -19.59
N ALA A 140 7.78 -10.13 -18.48
CA ALA A 140 7.67 -8.93 -17.64
C ALA A 140 8.16 -7.72 -18.44
N GLU A 141 7.34 -6.70 -18.62
CA GLU A 141 7.77 -5.47 -19.30
C GLU A 141 8.53 -4.53 -18.37
N ASN A 142 8.22 -4.58 -17.06
CA ASN A 142 8.89 -3.79 -16.03
C ASN A 142 9.49 -4.67 -14.94
N SER A 143 10.52 -4.13 -14.28
CA SER A 143 11.10 -4.75 -13.09
C SER A 143 10.42 -4.21 -11.84
N GLY A 144 10.22 -5.03 -10.83
CA GLY A 144 9.57 -4.62 -9.58
C GLY A 144 9.19 -5.82 -8.70
N TYR A 145 8.63 -5.53 -7.54
CA TYR A 145 8.07 -6.53 -6.63
C TYR A 145 6.60 -6.78 -6.93
N LEU A 146 6.19 -8.04 -7.08
CA LEU A 146 4.78 -8.40 -7.21
C LEU A 146 4.02 -8.06 -5.92
N THR A 147 2.85 -7.41 -6.06
CA THR A 147 1.99 -6.98 -4.95
C THR A 147 0.65 -7.70 -4.92
N SER A 148 0.06 -7.94 -6.09
CA SER A 148 -1.08 -8.84 -6.24
C SER A 148 -1.21 -9.38 -7.66
N VAL A 149 -2.01 -10.43 -7.83
CA VAL A 149 -2.51 -10.90 -9.13
C VAL A 149 -4.02 -10.81 -9.15
N GLU A 150 -4.59 -10.20 -10.18
CA GLU A 150 -6.03 -10.19 -10.43
C GLU A 150 -6.37 -11.27 -11.46
N ILE A 151 -7.36 -12.11 -11.19
CA ILE A 151 -7.79 -13.19 -12.07
C ILE A 151 -9.29 -13.04 -12.29
N LYS A 152 -9.74 -13.24 -13.53
CA LYS A 152 -11.17 -13.29 -13.83
C LYS A 152 -11.69 -14.73 -13.84
N THR A 153 -12.75 -14.97 -13.09
CA THR A 153 -13.33 -16.31 -12.92
C THR A 153 -14.84 -16.29 -12.90
N PHE A 154 -15.44 -17.45 -13.16
CA PHE A 154 -16.86 -17.72 -12.99
C PHE A 154 -17.09 -18.99 -12.15
N GLU A 155 -18.04 -18.90 -11.23
CA GLU A 155 -18.56 -20.06 -10.50
C GLU A 155 -19.89 -20.51 -11.12
N GLY A 156 -19.97 -21.79 -11.49
CA GLY A 156 -21.18 -22.41 -12.01
C GLY A 156 -22.24 -22.61 -10.92
N LEU A 157 -23.49 -22.22 -11.22
CA LEU A 157 -24.65 -22.40 -10.35
C LEU A 157 -24.86 -23.88 -9.96
N GLY A 158 -24.68 -24.25 -8.68
CA GLY A 158 -24.88 -25.66 -8.30
C GLY A 158 -25.02 -26.05 -6.83
N SER A 159 -24.21 -25.55 -5.90
CA SER A 159 -24.14 -26.15 -4.55
C SER A 159 -24.49 -25.22 -3.38
N GLY A 160 -24.56 -23.90 -3.59
CA GLY A 160 -24.86 -22.97 -2.50
C GLY A 160 -23.77 -22.94 -1.41
N GLU A 161 -22.61 -23.53 -1.66
CA GLU A 161 -21.41 -23.46 -0.83
C GLU A 161 -20.26 -22.95 -1.70
N LEU A 162 -19.76 -21.77 -1.34
CA LEU A 162 -18.83 -20.95 -2.11
C LEU A 162 -17.39 -21.26 -1.70
N PHE A 163 -16.68 -22.13 -2.42
CA PHE A 163 -15.29 -22.44 -2.10
C PHE A 163 -14.41 -22.55 -3.34
N SER A 164 -13.50 -21.58 -3.47
CA SER A 164 -12.35 -21.64 -4.37
C SER A 164 -11.14 -21.94 -3.49
N ASN A 165 -10.87 -23.23 -3.27
CA ASN A 165 -9.65 -23.67 -2.60
C ASN A 165 -8.63 -24.18 -3.61
N GLY A 166 -7.40 -23.69 -3.50
CA GLY A 166 -6.40 -23.95 -4.51
C GLY A 166 -5.02 -23.51 -4.09
N THR A 167 -4.05 -23.96 -4.86
CA THR A 167 -2.66 -23.52 -4.71
C THR A 167 -2.32 -22.58 -5.85
N PHE A 168 -1.87 -21.39 -5.49
CA PHE A 168 -1.34 -20.42 -6.44
C PHE A 168 0.19 -20.41 -6.37
N LYS A 169 0.82 -20.38 -7.54
CA LYS A 169 2.27 -20.46 -7.69
C LYS A 169 2.79 -19.45 -8.71
N VAL A 170 4.02 -18.99 -8.49
CA VAL A 170 4.78 -18.19 -9.47
C VAL A 170 6.09 -18.89 -9.77
N PHE A 171 6.40 -19.05 -11.05
CA PHE A 171 7.66 -19.63 -11.53
C PHE A 171 8.43 -18.62 -12.38
N GLN A 172 9.75 -18.74 -12.39
CA GLN A 172 10.61 -18.09 -13.38
C GLN A 172 10.72 -18.95 -14.63
N GLY A 173 10.52 -18.37 -15.80
CA GLY A 173 10.49 -19.05 -17.09
C GLY A 173 9.08 -19.41 -17.55
N GLN A 174 9.00 -20.03 -18.73
CA GLN A 174 7.75 -20.49 -19.33
C GLN A 174 7.32 -21.84 -18.76
N GLY A 175 6.05 -21.94 -18.37
CA GLY A 175 5.48 -23.13 -17.74
C GLY A 175 5.95 -23.35 -16.30
N THR A 176 5.67 -24.54 -15.77
CA THR A 176 5.89 -24.88 -14.35
C THR A 176 7.20 -25.62 -14.07
N SER A 177 8.09 -25.72 -15.07
CA SER A 177 9.36 -26.46 -14.96
C SER A 177 10.53 -25.65 -14.41
N GLY A 178 10.39 -24.32 -14.36
CA GLY A 178 11.43 -23.41 -13.90
C GLY A 178 11.48 -23.26 -12.37
N PRO A 179 12.37 -22.38 -11.85
CA PRO A 179 12.46 -22.09 -10.43
C PRO A 179 11.13 -21.57 -9.86
N LEU A 180 10.66 -22.19 -8.77
CA LEU A 180 9.51 -21.71 -7.99
C LEU A 180 9.92 -20.45 -7.20
N LEU A 181 9.20 -19.35 -7.40
CA LEU A 181 9.41 -18.07 -6.73
C LEU A 181 8.42 -17.86 -5.58
N TYR A 182 7.21 -18.41 -5.70
CA TYR A 182 6.14 -18.24 -4.72
C TYR A 182 5.14 -19.38 -4.74
N GLU A 183 4.59 -19.71 -3.58
CA GLU A 183 3.50 -20.66 -3.40
C GLU A 183 2.64 -20.20 -2.23
N ALA A 184 1.33 -20.11 -2.46
CA ALA A 184 0.35 -19.81 -1.42
C ALA A 184 -0.90 -20.68 -1.59
N PHE A 185 -1.52 -21.01 -0.47
CA PHE A 185 -2.82 -21.64 -0.43
C PHE A 185 -3.90 -20.57 -0.37
N ILE A 186 -4.82 -20.60 -1.33
CA ILE A 186 -5.96 -19.71 -1.39
C ILE A 186 -7.17 -20.47 -0.87
N ASN A 187 -7.88 -19.85 0.06
CA ASN A 187 -9.12 -20.38 0.61
C ASN A 187 -10.08 -19.23 0.79
N GLU A 188 -10.74 -18.87 -0.30
CA GLU A 188 -11.63 -17.72 -0.34
C GLU A 188 -13.01 -18.12 -0.89
N THR A 189 -14.02 -17.40 -0.41
CA THR A 189 -15.41 -17.54 -0.80
C THR A 189 -15.75 -16.45 -1.80
N TRP A 190 -16.04 -16.87 -3.03
CA TRP A 190 -16.16 -16.00 -4.20
C TRP A 190 -17.64 -15.76 -4.51
N GLY A 191 -17.97 -14.71 -5.24
CA GLY A 191 -19.36 -14.38 -5.55
C GLY A 191 -19.94 -15.25 -6.67
N THR A 192 -21.27 -15.27 -6.83
CA THR A 192 -21.89 -15.93 -8.00
C THR A 192 -21.73 -15.10 -9.27
N GLY A 193 -21.43 -15.76 -10.40
CA GLY A 193 -21.24 -15.09 -11.69
C GLY A 193 -19.79 -14.70 -12.00
N TRP A 194 -19.58 -13.97 -13.10
CA TRP A 194 -18.25 -13.51 -13.54
C TRP A 194 -17.77 -12.38 -12.64
N HIS A 195 -16.56 -12.51 -12.10
CA HIS A 195 -15.94 -11.49 -11.27
C HIS A 195 -14.41 -11.59 -11.29
N SER A 196 -13.76 -10.46 -10.99
CA SER A 196 -12.31 -10.39 -10.76
C SER A 196 -11.99 -10.67 -9.30
N VAL A 197 -10.96 -11.48 -9.05
CA VAL A 197 -10.40 -11.70 -7.71
C VAL A 197 -8.94 -11.31 -7.68
N SER A 198 -8.60 -10.50 -6.67
CA SER A 198 -7.25 -10.03 -6.42
C SER A 198 -6.63 -10.84 -5.29
N ILE A 199 -5.57 -11.57 -5.59
CA ILE A 199 -4.80 -12.37 -4.65
C ILE A 199 -3.55 -11.57 -4.26
N PRO A 200 -3.41 -11.13 -3.01
CA PRO A 200 -2.23 -10.43 -2.55
C PRO A 200 -1.05 -11.40 -2.38
N PHE A 201 0.16 -10.89 -2.58
CA PHE A 201 1.37 -11.62 -2.23
C PHE A 201 1.75 -11.31 -0.77
N ASP A 202 1.90 -12.35 0.06
CA ASP A 202 2.34 -12.20 1.45
C ASP A 202 3.88 -12.13 1.60
N SER A 203 4.59 -12.28 0.49
CA SER A 203 6.04 -12.19 0.40
C SER A 203 6.47 -11.38 -0.83
N SER A 204 7.61 -10.69 -0.70
CA SER A 204 8.14 -9.85 -1.77
C SER A 204 8.80 -10.71 -2.85
N ILE A 205 8.22 -10.71 -4.06
CA ILE A 205 8.76 -11.44 -5.22
C ILE A 205 9.24 -10.43 -6.25
N TYR A 206 10.56 -10.35 -6.45
CA TYR A 206 11.13 -9.47 -7.46
C TYR A 206 11.11 -10.12 -8.85
N ILE A 207 10.57 -9.42 -9.83
CA ILE A 207 10.64 -9.77 -11.25
C ILE A 207 11.46 -8.72 -12.02
N SER A 208 12.08 -9.15 -13.11
CA SER A 208 12.95 -8.34 -13.96
C SER A 208 12.37 -8.17 -15.35
N ALA A 209 12.36 -6.94 -15.84
CA ALA A 209 11.95 -6.61 -17.20
C ALA A 209 12.69 -7.47 -18.25
N GLY A 210 11.98 -7.89 -19.28
CA GLY A 210 12.45 -8.78 -20.35
C GLY A 210 12.57 -10.25 -19.96
N SER A 211 12.35 -10.62 -18.70
CA SER A 211 12.35 -12.02 -18.26
C SER A 211 10.95 -12.62 -18.34
N VAL A 212 10.86 -13.91 -18.63
CA VAL A 212 9.59 -14.66 -18.66
C VAL A 212 9.29 -15.20 -17.27
N TYR A 213 8.03 -15.10 -16.86
CA TYR A 213 7.48 -15.66 -15.63
C TYR A 213 6.19 -16.40 -15.93
N THR A 214 5.80 -17.31 -15.04
CA THR A 214 4.56 -18.08 -15.15
C THR A 214 3.76 -18.00 -13.87
N ILE A 215 2.49 -17.62 -13.97
CA ILE A 215 1.51 -17.83 -12.91
C ILE A 215 0.84 -19.19 -13.10
N ASN A 216 0.57 -19.89 -12.00
CA ASN A 216 -0.06 -21.20 -12.04
C ASN A 216 -1.10 -21.32 -10.92
N PHE A 217 -2.25 -21.88 -11.27
CA PHE A 217 -3.36 -22.12 -10.37
C PHE A 217 -3.73 -23.59 -10.39
N ILE A 218 -3.82 -24.18 -9.20
CA ILE A 218 -4.14 -25.60 -9.01
C ILE A 218 -5.37 -25.71 -8.11
N ASN A 219 -6.51 -26.09 -8.68
CA ASN A 219 -7.75 -26.32 -7.94
C ASN A 219 -7.73 -27.71 -7.29
N GLN A 220 -8.25 -27.84 -6.05
CA GLN A 220 -8.18 -29.11 -5.30
C GLN A 220 -9.45 -29.98 -5.42
N GLU A 221 -10.64 -29.40 -5.46
CA GLU A 221 -11.89 -30.16 -5.33
C GLU A 221 -13.03 -29.69 -6.26
N ASP A 222 -13.10 -28.40 -6.61
CA ASP A 222 -14.18 -27.82 -7.44
C ASP A 222 -13.64 -27.16 -8.72
N PHE A 223 -14.48 -27.17 -9.77
CA PHE A 223 -14.17 -26.56 -11.06
C PHE A 223 -14.44 -25.05 -11.02
N ILE A 224 -13.38 -24.26 -11.16
CA ILE A 224 -13.47 -22.81 -11.42
C ILE A 224 -13.34 -22.60 -12.93
N TRP A 225 -14.27 -21.84 -13.50
CA TRP A 225 -14.18 -21.42 -14.89
C TRP A 225 -13.27 -20.20 -14.95
N TYR A 226 -12.24 -20.28 -15.79
CA TYR A 226 -11.37 -19.16 -16.07
C TYR A 226 -11.83 -18.46 -17.35
N GLU A 227 -11.71 -17.13 -17.38
CA GLU A 227 -11.90 -16.39 -18.62
C GLU A 227 -10.68 -16.61 -19.50
N TYR A 228 -10.89 -17.16 -20.69
CA TYR A 228 -9.88 -17.28 -21.72
C TYR A 228 -10.11 -16.24 -22.81
N ASP A 229 -9.00 -15.72 -23.33
CA ASP A 229 -8.98 -14.94 -24.56
C ASP A 229 -8.38 -15.80 -25.66
N ASP A 230 -9.23 -16.14 -26.65
CA ASP A 230 -8.83 -16.87 -27.85
C ASP A 230 -8.46 -15.94 -29.03
N SER A 231 -8.49 -14.62 -28.81
CA SER A 231 -7.92 -13.65 -29.73
C SER A 231 -6.39 -13.54 -29.54
N ASP A 232 -5.67 -12.93 -30.49
CA ASP A 232 -4.20 -12.90 -30.55
C ASP A 232 -3.50 -12.76 -29.19
N ASN A 233 -2.34 -13.42 -29.02
CA ASN A 233 -1.60 -13.53 -27.75
C ASN A 233 -1.55 -12.22 -26.94
N VAL A 234 -2.31 -12.20 -25.84
CA VAL A 234 -2.57 -10.98 -25.03
C VAL A 234 -1.34 -10.60 -24.21
N TYR A 235 -0.51 -11.58 -23.85
CA TYR A 235 0.71 -11.36 -23.09
C TYR A 235 1.93 -11.44 -24.00
N SER A 236 2.74 -10.40 -24.05
CA SER A 236 3.94 -10.41 -24.90
C SER A 236 4.83 -11.65 -24.67
N GLY A 237 4.94 -12.50 -25.70
CA GLY A 237 5.70 -13.77 -25.63
C GLY A 237 5.13 -14.82 -24.66
N GLY A 238 3.87 -14.65 -24.25
CA GLY A 238 3.16 -15.54 -23.34
C GLY A 238 2.68 -16.83 -24.00
N MET A 239 2.32 -17.79 -23.15
CA MET A 239 1.72 -19.07 -23.54
C MET A 239 0.91 -19.57 -22.36
N SER A 240 -0.19 -20.25 -22.63
CA SER A 240 -0.98 -20.91 -21.60
C SER A 240 -0.81 -22.44 -21.64
N SER A 241 -1.31 -23.11 -20.61
CA SER A 241 -1.56 -24.56 -20.60
C SER A 241 -2.52 -25.03 -21.70
N GLY A 242 -3.46 -24.18 -22.14
CA GLY A 242 -4.42 -24.46 -23.21
C GLY A 242 -3.82 -24.38 -24.62
N GLY A 243 -2.68 -23.71 -24.77
CA GLY A 243 -1.95 -23.60 -26.03
C GLY A 243 -1.60 -22.15 -26.38
N PRO A 244 -1.11 -21.89 -27.61
CA PRO A 244 -0.64 -20.57 -28.01
C PRO A 244 -1.75 -19.55 -28.29
N ASN A 245 -3.02 -19.98 -28.36
CA ASN A 245 -4.18 -19.15 -28.72
C ASN A 245 -5.31 -19.25 -27.69
N SER A 246 -5.01 -19.63 -26.45
CA SER A 246 -6.02 -19.74 -25.41
C SER A 246 -5.45 -19.16 -24.14
N ASP A 247 -5.25 -17.84 -24.14
CA ASP A 247 -4.59 -17.16 -23.06
C ASP A 247 -5.53 -16.99 -21.87
N PHE A 248 -5.04 -17.37 -20.70
CA PHE A 248 -5.78 -17.19 -19.47
C PHE A 248 -5.74 -15.71 -19.04
N SER A 249 -6.91 -15.12 -18.77
CA SER A 249 -7.04 -13.70 -18.40
C SER A 249 -6.66 -13.41 -16.93
N PHE A 250 -5.59 -12.65 -16.72
CA PHE A 250 -5.10 -12.18 -15.43
C PHE A 250 -4.39 -10.82 -15.57
N LYS A 251 -4.19 -10.14 -14.43
CA LYS A 251 -3.36 -8.94 -14.31
C LYS A 251 -2.37 -9.11 -13.18
N ILE A 252 -1.19 -8.55 -13.34
CA ILE A 252 -0.21 -8.45 -12.25
C ILE A 252 -0.05 -7.00 -11.82
N HIS A 253 0.11 -6.83 -10.52
CA HIS A 253 0.40 -5.55 -9.91
C HIS A 253 1.83 -5.57 -9.38
N LEU A 254 2.55 -4.48 -9.65
CA LEU A 254 3.94 -4.31 -9.27
C LEU A 254 4.13 -3.08 -8.38
N SER A 255 5.10 -3.19 -7.49
CA SER A 255 5.74 -2.08 -6.79
C SER A 255 7.15 -1.91 -7.35
N THR A 256 7.54 -0.69 -7.71
CA THR A 256 8.90 -0.40 -8.22
C THR A 256 9.89 0.02 -7.12
N CYS A 257 9.43 -0.10 -5.90
CA CYS A 257 10.15 -0.02 -4.63
C CYS A 257 9.99 -1.37 -3.92
#